data_AF-A0A1G1P9C3-F1
#
_entry.id   AF-A0A1G1P9C3-F1
#
_cell.length_a   1.000
_cell.length_b   1.000
_cell.length_c   1.000
_cell.angle_alpha   90.00
_cell.angle_beta   90.00
_cell.angle_gamma   90.00
#
_symmetry.space_group_name_H-M   'P 1'
#
loop_
_entity.id
_entity.type
_entity.pdbx_description
1 polymer ?
#
loop_
_entity_poly.entity_id
_entity_poly.type
_entity_poly.pdbx_seq_one_letter_code
_entity_poly.pdbx_strand_id
1 'polypeptide(L)'
;MERKLKTGASPGWGFKKTVVIVEIGNDWLKVVEGSPSDKEGLVTKACFKKLIEIKEPVTDALVRIFKELKLNKQGVIACIPRHLVTVRILEFPSTNPKDIRDMVSLQVGKQTPYSKEEIIYAYKTVSVAKEGYTKVMLVIARRNLVNARVEVLQKAGIEVEKVAMSSEGLFLWAGLAHRSEVSPAKSPVYDEVKGEDQAVVLVDIDSNYSDFVVIRNGKLVHTRNFLIGANYLLNEGEKWKEKFADEIVHSVGLYQNEERDAKIVRMFFSGAAKFVADLNAFLCPKIGLTIEMADSTSNISLRKGLRVFQGEECKFISPCPLIGMSLRPEDLELDLTSSEVRIKKQIEGGRRRMTLTGVLALSIVMMMSISFFIIYYNKNSYLIELKRAMARNAQDAQEVERMRMSIDLVKERLDARKRSINTLHEIMRLTPKEIYFTNINIEEKNNVVLQGRAAAMSDVFKYVTILENSSYFENVKTTYTTTKKDKDAEYAKFEIVCMHEQDTEEAAP
;
A
#
# COMPACT_ATOMS: atom_id res chain seq x y z
N MET A 1 -0.98 27.92 -13.51
CA MET A 1 -1.99 27.24 -12.67
C MET A 1 -1.65 25.75 -12.66
N GLU A 2 -0.59 25.38 -11.94
CA GLU A 2 -0.05 24.01 -11.92
C GLU A 2 -0.17 23.42 -10.51
N ARG A 3 -0.95 22.34 -10.41
CA ARG A 3 -1.14 21.57 -9.18
C ARG A 3 0.15 20.85 -8.82
N LYS A 4 0.83 21.32 -7.77
CA LYS A 4 1.82 20.53 -7.01
C LYS A 4 1.16 19.25 -6.51
N LEU A 5 1.56 18.10 -7.06
CA LEU A 5 1.33 16.79 -6.46
C LEU A 5 2.07 16.73 -5.13
N LYS A 6 1.34 17.03 -4.04
CA LYS A 6 1.76 16.72 -2.67
C LYS A 6 1.76 15.19 -2.52
N THR A 7 2.94 14.59 -2.49
CA THR A 7 3.11 13.24 -1.98
C THR A 7 2.70 13.21 -0.50
N GLY A 8 1.83 12.26 -0.15
CA GLY A 8 1.13 12.20 1.13
C GLY A 8 2.06 12.26 2.34
N ALA A 9 1.92 13.33 3.11
CA ALA A 9 2.31 13.36 4.51
C ALA A 9 1.27 12.57 5.31
N SER A 10 1.66 11.42 5.83
CA SER A 10 0.92 10.72 6.88
C SER A 10 1.03 11.51 8.19
N PRO A 11 -0.08 11.89 8.86
CA PRO A 11 -0.04 12.52 10.16
C PRO A 11 -0.01 11.44 11.26
N GLY A 12 0.90 11.56 12.23
CA GLY A 12 0.90 10.67 13.40
C GLY A 12 2.10 10.85 14.34
N TRP A 13 1.83 11.45 15.51
CA TRP A 13 2.58 11.40 16.78
C TRP A 13 4.11 11.54 16.78
N GLY A 14 4.59 12.66 17.34
CA GLY A 14 5.99 13.08 17.38
C GLY A 14 6.89 12.29 18.34
N PHE A 15 7.48 11.21 17.86
CA PHE A 15 8.87 10.87 18.20
C PHE A 15 9.77 11.48 17.13
N LYS A 16 10.67 12.40 17.48
CA LYS A 16 11.69 12.91 16.54
C LYS A 16 12.47 11.71 15.98
N LYS A 17 12.33 11.42 14.69
CA LYS A 17 13.01 10.30 14.01
C LYS A 17 14.52 10.51 14.16
N THR A 18 15.19 9.68 14.96
CA THR A 18 16.65 9.69 15.03
C THR A 18 17.23 9.07 13.78
N VAL A 19 18.42 9.51 13.39
CA VAL A 19 19.16 8.99 12.23
C VAL A 19 20.52 8.51 12.70
N VAL A 20 20.87 7.29 12.30
CA VAL A 20 22.16 6.67 12.61
C VAL A 20 23.01 6.70 11.36
N ILE A 21 24.22 7.23 11.49
CA ILE A 21 25.24 7.23 10.45
C ILE A 21 26.32 6.24 10.85
N VAL A 22 26.71 5.37 9.92
CA VAL A 22 27.80 4.41 10.13
C VAL A 22 28.84 4.58 9.04
N GLU A 23 30.09 4.78 9.44
CA GLU A 23 31.25 4.78 8.56
C GLU A 23 32.13 3.57 8.90
N ILE A 24 32.35 2.71 7.92
CA ILE A 24 33.34 1.64 7.98
C ILE A 24 34.54 2.10 7.13
N GLY A 25 35.49 2.76 7.77
CA GLY A 25 36.74 3.20 7.15
C GLY A 25 37.72 2.04 6.94
N ASN A 26 38.98 2.36 6.64
CA ASN A 26 40.04 1.35 6.55
C ASN A 26 40.61 1.00 7.94
N ASP A 27 40.66 1.98 8.84
CA ASP A 27 41.25 1.82 10.18
C ASP A 27 40.25 1.96 11.32
N TRP A 28 39.10 2.59 11.05
CA TRP A 28 38.14 3.00 12.07
C TRP A 28 36.71 2.61 11.69
N LEU A 29 35.96 2.18 12.70
CA LEU A 29 34.51 2.10 12.70
C LEU A 29 33.96 3.28 13.48
N LYS A 30 33.12 4.10 12.83
CA LYS A 30 32.49 5.27 13.45
C LYS A 30 30.97 5.16 13.35
N VAL A 31 30.29 5.46 14.44
CA VAL A 31 28.83 5.45 14.52
C VAL A 31 28.38 6.72 15.24
N VAL A 32 27.43 7.44 14.66
CA VAL A 32 26.82 8.64 15.27
C VAL A 32 25.30 8.56 15.11
N GLU A 33 24.56 8.79 16.19
CA GLU A 33 23.12 8.99 16.19
C GLU A 33 22.81 10.46 16.44
N GLY A 34 22.02 11.04 15.52
CA GLY A 34 21.53 12.40 15.60
C GLY A 34 20.01 12.44 15.69
N SER A 35 19.49 13.47 16.34
CA SER A 35 18.09 13.88 16.28
C SER A 35 18.01 15.18 15.46
N PRO A 36 17.59 15.10 14.18
CA PRO A 36 17.41 16.26 13.32
C PRO A 36 16.39 17.25 13.90
N SER A 37 16.60 18.54 13.62
CA SER A 37 15.75 19.62 14.11
C SER A 37 16.06 20.90 13.31
N ASP A 38 15.03 21.67 12.96
CA ASP A 38 15.18 22.88 12.12
C ASP A 38 16.02 23.99 12.77
N LYS A 39 15.95 24.09 14.11
CA LYS A 39 16.68 25.10 14.89
C LYS A 39 18.07 24.61 15.26
N GLU A 40 18.13 23.58 16.10
CA GLU A 40 19.38 22.95 16.55
C GLU A 40 19.17 21.44 16.67
N GLY A 41 19.90 20.67 15.85
CA GLY A 41 19.95 19.22 15.93
C GLY A 41 20.76 18.78 17.15
N LEU A 42 20.45 17.58 17.68
CA LEU A 42 21.11 17.04 18.87
C LEU A 42 21.82 15.73 18.53
N VAL A 43 23.13 15.65 18.77
CA VAL A 43 23.83 14.36 18.72
C VAL A 43 23.52 13.59 20.01
N THR A 44 22.84 12.45 19.88
CA THR A 44 22.34 11.68 21.01
C THR A 44 23.30 10.62 21.48
N LYS A 45 24.04 9.99 20.57
CA LYS A 45 24.98 8.89 20.84
C LYS A 45 26.09 8.87 19.79
N ALA A 46 27.26 8.40 20.17
CA ALA A 46 28.34 8.13 19.22
C ALA A 46 29.30 7.06 19.77
N CYS A 47 30.00 6.37 18.87
CA CYS A 47 31.04 5.39 19.17
C CYS A 47 32.08 5.39 18.06
N PHE A 48 33.35 5.41 18.47
CA PHE A 48 34.50 5.34 17.58
C PHE A 48 35.38 4.20 18.07
N LYS A 49 35.74 3.26 17.19
CA LYS A 49 36.62 2.14 17.51
C LYS A 49 37.61 1.91 16.38
N LYS A 50 38.88 1.68 16.72
CA LYS A 50 39.85 1.22 15.73
C LYS A 50 39.48 -0.20 15.32
N LEU A 51 39.49 -0.48 14.03
CA LEU A 51 39.18 -1.79 13.47
C LEU A 51 40.19 -2.85 13.96
N ILE A 52 41.46 -2.49 14.14
CA ILE A 52 42.49 -3.41 14.66
C ILE A 52 42.25 -3.84 16.12
N GLU A 53 41.50 -3.05 16.89
CA GLU A 53 41.15 -3.37 18.28
C GLU A 53 39.92 -4.29 18.36
N ILE A 54 39.19 -4.46 17.25
CA ILE A 54 38.03 -5.34 17.16
C ILE A 54 38.53 -6.77 16.88
N LYS A 55 38.57 -7.59 17.92
CA LYS A 55 39.00 -9.00 17.84
C LYS A 55 38.00 -9.94 17.17
N GLU A 56 36.72 -9.53 17.15
CA GLU A 56 35.62 -10.28 16.53
C GLU A 56 35.36 -9.81 15.08
N PRO A 57 34.57 -10.52 14.27
CA PRO A 57 34.12 -10.00 12.99
C PRO A 57 33.42 -8.64 13.15
N VAL A 58 33.67 -7.71 12.21
CA VAL A 58 33.07 -6.35 12.25
C VAL A 58 31.54 -6.39 12.33
N THR A 59 30.91 -7.40 11.71
CA THR A 59 29.47 -7.67 11.81
C THR A 59 29.01 -7.86 13.26
N ASP A 60 29.73 -8.67 14.05
CA ASP A 60 29.37 -8.96 15.44
C ASP A 60 29.62 -7.74 16.33
N ALA A 61 30.70 -7.01 16.06
CA ALA A 61 30.98 -5.73 16.71
C ALA A 61 29.87 -4.72 16.49
N LEU A 62 29.34 -4.61 15.27
CA LEU A 62 28.20 -3.75 14.94
C LEU A 62 26.93 -4.18 15.69
N VAL A 63 26.62 -5.48 15.74
CA VAL A 63 25.48 -6.00 16.53
C VAL A 63 25.61 -5.59 17.99
N ARG A 64 26.81 -5.74 18.58
CA ARG A 64 27.10 -5.34 19.96
C ARG A 64 26.94 -3.83 20.16
N ILE A 65 27.56 -3.00 19.32
CA ILE A 65 27.49 -1.53 19.39
C ILE A 65 26.03 -1.05 19.30
N PHE A 66 25.26 -1.57 18.35
CA PHE A 66 23.85 -1.21 18.20
C PHE A 66 23.02 -1.62 19.42
N LYS A 67 23.33 -2.76 20.06
CA LYS A 67 22.66 -3.21 21.27
C LYS A 67 23.02 -2.36 22.49
N GLU A 68 24.31 -2.11 22.71
CA GLU A 68 24.83 -1.33 23.84
C GLU A 68 24.32 0.12 23.80
N LEU A 69 24.38 0.75 22.62
CA LEU A 69 23.89 2.10 22.40
C LEU A 69 22.37 2.17 22.18
N LYS A 70 21.66 1.03 22.11
CA LYS A 70 20.22 0.98 21.80
C LYS A 70 19.87 1.80 20.55
N LEU A 71 20.61 1.57 19.46
CA LEU A 71 20.44 2.28 18.19
C LEU A 71 19.32 1.66 17.36
N ASN A 72 18.62 2.49 16.58
CA ASN A 72 17.67 1.99 15.60
C ASN A 72 18.42 1.32 14.44
N LYS A 73 17.97 0.12 14.05
CA LYS A 73 18.51 -0.62 12.91
C LYS A 73 17.89 -0.23 11.57
N GLN A 74 16.82 0.57 11.57
CA GLN A 74 16.14 1.06 10.36
C GLN A 74 16.54 2.50 10.06
N GLY A 75 16.58 2.86 8.77
CA GLY A 75 16.89 4.22 8.34
C GLY A 75 18.36 4.60 8.54
N VAL A 76 19.27 3.62 8.55
CA VAL A 76 20.71 3.88 8.74
C VAL A 76 21.33 4.40 7.45
N ILE A 77 22.14 5.45 7.54
CA ILE A 77 22.90 5.96 6.40
C ILE A 77 24.33 5.45 6.51
N ALA A 78 24.81 4.79 5.46
CA ALA A 78 26.21 4.39 5.37
C ALA A 78 27.03 5.56 4.80
N CYS A 79 28.07 5.98 5.50
CA CYS A 79 29.03 6.97 5.02
C CYS A 79 30.20 6.26 4.32
N ILE A 80 30.52 6.71 3.11
CA ILE A 80 31.72 6.30 2.37
C ILE A 80 32.72 7.47 2.42
N PRO A 81 33.94 7.23 2.94
CA PRO A 81 35.01 8.21 2.91
C PRO A 81 35.31 8.74 1.50
N ARG A 82 35.57 10.04 1.37
CA ARG A 82 35.82 10.71 0.11
C ARG A 82 37.01 10.14 -0.68
N HIS A 83 38.05 9.65 0.00
CA HIS A 83 39.22 9.05 -0.66
C HIS A 83 38.90 7.73 -1.39
N LEU A 84 37.74 7.13 -1.12
CA LEU A 84 37.27 5.89 -1.76
C LEU A 84 36.42 6.12 -3.01
N VAL A 85 36.13 7.39 -3.34
CA VAL A 85 35.31 7.77 -4.49
C VAL A 85 36.05 8.73 -5.41
N THR A 86 35.73 8.68 -6.69
CA THR A 86 36.22 9.62 -7.69
C THR A 86 35.19 10.73 -7.86
N VAL A 87 35.62 11.99 -7.78
CA VAL A 87 34.78 13.15 -8.05
C VAL A 87 35.30 13.87 -9.29
N ARG A 88 34.39 14.28 -10.16
CA ARG A 88 34.63 15.08 -11.36
C ARG A 88 33.63 16.21 -11.44
N ILE A 89 34.08 17.40 -11.80
CA ILE A 89 33.20 18.50 -12.18
C ILE A 89 33.09 18.48 -13.70
N LEU A 90 31.87 18.41 -14.21
CA LEU A 90 31.58 18.39 -15.65
C LEU A 90 30.63 19.53 -15.99
N GLU A 91 30.75 20.05 -17.20
CA GLU A 91 29.89 21.11 -17.70
C GLU A 91 29.10 20.61 -18.91
N PHE A 92 27.79 20.87 -18.93
CA PHE A 92 26.87 20.38 -19.94
C PHE A 92 26.07 21.53 -20.56
N PRO A 93 25.86 21.55 -21.89
CA PRO A 93 25.12 22.60 -22.60
C PRO A 93 23.60 22.41 -22.49
N SER A 94 23.07 22.33 -21.27
CA SER A 94 21.63 22.28 -21.01
C SER A 94 21.33 22.75 -19.60
N THR A 95 20.12 23.24 -19.38
CA THR A 95 19.56 23.55 -18.06
C THR A 95 18.41 22.61 -17.68
N ASN A 96 17.99 21.75 -18.61
CA ASN A 96 16.91 20.80 -18.40
C ASN A 96 17.44 19.58 -17.61
N PRO A 97 16.87 19.27 -16.42
CA PRO A 97 17.36 18.16 -15.58
C PRO A 97 17.31 16.78 -16.24
N LYS A 98 16.40 16.56 -17.20
CA LYS A 98 16.32 15.29 -17.95
C LYS A 98 17.50 15.14 -18.89
N ASP A 99 17.76 16.16 -19.70
CA ASP A 99 18.88 16.16 -20.66
C ASP A 99 20.21 16.01 -19.93
N ILE A 100 20.38 16.69 -18.79
CA ILE A 100 21.56 16.55 -17.92
C ILE A 100 21.74 15.12 -17.43
N ARG A 101 20.66 14.46 -16.99
CA ARG A 101 20.71 13.07 -16.55
C ARG A 101 21.22 12.15 -17.66
N ASP A 102 20.67 12.32 -18.86
CA ASP A 102 21.01 11.50 -20.01
C ASP A 102 22.47 11.74 -20.41
N MET A 103 22.91 12.99 -20.48
CA MET A 103 24.31 13.35 -20.76
C MET A 103 25.29 12.81 -19.70
N VAL A 104 24.96 12.90 -18.41
CA VAL A 104 25.76 12.30 -17.33
C VAL A 104 25.89 10.78 -17.53
N SER A 105 24.79 10.10 -17.85
CA SER A 105 24.78 8.65 -18.07
C SER A 105 25.65 8.21 -19.27
N LEU A 106 25.82 9.09 -20.26
CA LEU A 106 26.68 8.88 -21.42
C LEU A 106 28.16 9.16 -21.11
N GLN A 107 28.44 10.19 -20.31
CA GLN A 107 29.81 10.61 -20.00
C GLN A 107 30.46 9.83 -18.85
N VAL A 108 29.68 9.29 -17.90
CA VAL A 108 30.22 8.66 -16.67
C VAL A 108 31.27 7.59 -16.96
N GLY A 109 31.05 6.74 -17.97
CA GLY A 109 31.99 5.66 -18.33
C GLY A 109 33.33 6.16 -18.88
N LYS A 110 33.41 7.41 -19.35
CA LYS A 110 34.66 8.03 -19.82
C LYS A 110 35.47 8.68 -18.69
N GLN A 111 34.86 8.85 -17.52
CA GLN A 111 35.46 9.53 -16.36
C GLN A 111 36.21 8.59 -15.43
N THR A 112 36.20 7.29 -15.73
CA THR A 112 36.75 6.24 -14.87
C THR A 112 37.26 5.08 -15.73
N PRO A 113 38.32 4.38 -15.30
CA PRO A 113 38.82 3.21 -16.02
C PRO A 113 37.93 1.96 -15.87
N TYR A 114 36.93 2.00 -14.99
CA TYR A 114 36.04 0.88 -14.70
C TYR A 114 34.84 0.83 -15.65
N SER A 115 34.27 -0.37 -15.85
CA SER A 115 33.07 -0.52 -16.67
C SER A 115 31.83 0.07 -15.99
N LYS A 116 30.74 0.30 -16.75
CA LYS A 116 29.47 0.83 -16.20
C LYS A 116 28.86 -0.10 -15.14
N GLU A 117 29.08 -1.40 -15.28
CA GLU A 117 28.59 -2.44 -14.37
C GLU A 117 29.39 -2.46 -13.06
N GLU A 118 30.68 -2.09 -13.11
CA GLU A 118 31.57 -2.07 -11.95
C GLU A 118 31.45 -0.81 -11.09
N ILE A 119 30.69 0.18 -11.53
CA ILE A 119 30.55 1.47 -10.85
C ILE A 119 29.13 1.70 -10.32
N ILE A 120 29.06 2.57 -9.33
CA ILE A 120 27.86 3.27 -8.88
C ILE A 120 28.19 4.76 -8.98
N TYR A 121 27.25 5.56 -9.46
CA TYR A 121 27.46 7.00 -9.55
C TYR A 121 26.23 7.77 -9.08
N ALA A 122 26.49 8.96 -8.56
CA ALA A 122 25.50 9.97 -8.21
C ALA A 122 26.00 11.31 -8.72
N TYR A 123 25.10 12.27 -8.93
CA TYR A 123 25.49 13.60 -9.34
C TYR A 123 24.59 14.66 -8.71
N LYS A 124 25.15 15.86 -8.52
CA LYS A 124 24.40 17.05 -8.10
C LYS A 124 24.77 18.25 -8.94
N THR A 125 23.83 19.20 -9.05
CA THR A 125 24.07 20.45 -9.77
C THR A 125 24.85 21.40 -8.86
N VAL A 126 25.99 21.90 -9.35
CA VAL A 126 26.82 22.88 -8.64
C VAL A 126 26.31 24.29 -8.95
N SER A 127 26.27 24.65 -10.23
CA SER A 127 25.81 25.95 -10.71
C SER A 127 25.19 25.83 -12.10
N VAL A 128 24.40 26.84 -12.46
CA VAL A 128 23.85 27.02 -13.81
C VAL A 128 24.41 28.35 -14.32
N ALA A 129 25.20 28.29 -15.39
CA ALA A 129 25.81 29.45 -16.04
C ALA A 129 24.76 30.23 -16.84
N LYS A 130 25.02 31.53 -17.07
CA LYS A 130 24.09 32.42 -17.79
C LYS A 130 23.96 32.03 -19.27
N GLU A 131 25.00 31.42 -19.84
CA GLU A 131 25.05 30.94 -21.22
C GLU A 131 24.25 29.64 -21.45
N GLY A 132 23.51 29.14 -20.43
CA GLY A 132 22.69 27.93 -20.54
C GLY A 132 23.44 26.63 -20.27
N TYR A 133 24.66 26.71 -19.75
CA TYR A 133 25.44 25.55 -19.30
C TYR A 133 25.16 25.22 -17.84
N THR A 134 25.24 23.95 -17.48
CA THR A 134 25.12 23.48 -16.10
C THR A 134 26.39 22.76 -15.68
N LYS A 135 27.01 23.23 -14.59
CA LYS A 135 28.11 22.53 -13.92
C LYS A 135 27.54 21.50 -12.94
N VAL A 136 28.03 20.27 -13.05
CA VAL A 136 27.59 19.11 -12.30
C VAL A 136 28.77 18.48 -11.58
N MET A 137 28.60 18.17 -10.30
CA MET A 137 29.52 17.32 -9.55
C MET A 137 29.09 15.87 -9.72
N LEU A 138 29.88 15.11 -10.44
CA LEU A 138 29.73 13.67 -10.64
C LEU A 138 30.60 12.92 -9.63
N VAL A 139 29.98 12.02 -8.87
CA VAL A 139 30.64 11.15 -7.90
C VAL A 139 30.52 9.70 -8.37
N ILE A 140 31.64 9.01 -8.44
CA ILE A 140 31.76 7.64 -8.93
C ILE A 140 32.44 6.79 -7.85
N ALA A 141 31.81 5.69 -7.46
CA ALA A 141 32.33 4.72 -6.51
C ALA A 141 32.40 3.33 -7.17
N ARG A 142 33.38 2.52 -6.77
CA ARG A 142 33.42 1.12 -7.18
C ARG A 142 32.28 0.35 -6.50
N ARG A 143 31.50 -0.39 -7.28
CA ARG A 143 30.32 -1.13 -6.81
C ARG A 143 30.68 -2.13 -5.71
N ASN A 144 31.74 -2.91 -5.90
CA ASN A 144 32.18 -3.90 -4.92
C ASN A 144 32.55 -3.27 -3.56
N LEU A 145 33.16 -2.09 -3.57
CA LEU A 145 33.60 -1.37 -2.38
C LEU A 145 32.43 -0.86 -1.53
N VAL A 146 31.39 -0.36 -2.20
CA VAL A 146 30.14 0.09 -1.57
C VAL A 146 29.35 -1.13 -1.08
N ASN A 147 29.12 -2.12 -1.94
CA ASN A 147 28.34 -3.30 -1.60
C ASN A 147 28.96 -4.08 -0.43
N ALA A 148 30.28 -4.25 -0.38
CA ALA A 148 30.94 -4.93 0.74
C ALA A 148 30.65 -4.27 2.10
N ARG A 149 30.64 -2.94 2.16
CA ARG A 149 30.32 -2.19 3.39
C ARG A 149 28.84 -2.30 3.77
N VAL A 150 27.95 -2.20 2.78
CA VAL A 150 26.51 -2.36 2.99
C VAL A 150 26.18 -3.79 3.43
N GLU A 151 26.82 -4.80 2.85
CA GLU A 151 26.63 -6.20 3.23
C GLU A 151 27.02 -6.48 4.67
N VAL A 152 28.10 -5.90 5.17
CA VAL A 152 28.50 -6.02 6.59
C VAL A 152 27.40 -5.48 7.51
N LEU A 153 26.82 -4.33 7.17
CA LEU A 153 25.68 -3.75 7.91
C LEU A 153 24.44 -4.65 7.83
N GLN A 154 24.09 -5.14 6.63
CA GLN A 154 22.94 -6.01 6.43
C GLN A 154 23.08 -7.35 7.17
N LYS A 155 24.28 -7.95 7.20
CA LYS A 155 24.56 -9.17 7.98
C LYS A 155 24.41 -8.95 9.49
N ALA A 156 24.62 -7.72 9.98
CA ALA A 156 24.32 -7.32 11.36
C ALA A 156 22.82 -7.04 11.63
N GLY A 157 21.97 -7.25 10.61
CA GLY A 157 20.54 -6.96 10.64
C GLY A 157 20.23 -5.46 10.58
N ILE A 158 21.15 -4.64 10.06
CA ILE A 158 20.99 -3.19 9.92
C ILE A 158 20.52 -2.88 8.49
N GLU A 159 19.40 -2.15 8.37
CA GLU A 159 18.83 -1.71 7.10
C GLU A 159 19.45 -0.37 6.68
N VAL A 160 20.23 -0.41 5.60
CA VAL A 160 20.84 0.78 5.00
C VAL A 160 19.83 1.48 4.10
N GLU A 161 19.46 2.71 4.45
CA GLU A 161 18.51 3.54 3.72
C GLU A 161 19.16 4.32 2.58
N LYS A 162 20.38 4.83 2.80
CA LYS A 162 21.13 5.65 1.85
C LYS A 162 22.63 5.40 2.03
N VAL A 163 23.41 5.52 0.96
CA VAL A 163 24.87 5.56 1.01
C VAL A 163 25.33 6.96 0.59
N ALA A 164 25.94 7.70 1.52
CA ALA A 164 26.37 9.09 1.31
C ALA A 164 27.91 9.20 1.32
N MET A 165 28.44 10.29 0.77
CA MET A 165 29.88 10.57 0.73
C MET A 165 30.30 11.52 1.87
N SER A 166 31.43 11.27 2.52
CA SER A 166 31.90 12.07 3.67
C SER A 166 31.93 13.58 3.42
N SER A 167 32.39 14.04 2.24
CA SER A 167 32.45 15.48 1.93
C SER A 167 31.10 16.18 1.91
N GLU A 168 30.01 15.46 1.62
CA GLU A 168 28.66 16.02 1.73
C GLU A 168 28.28 16.19 3.21
N GLY A 169 28.57 15.19 4.04
CA GLY A 169 28.43 15.30 5.49
C GLY A 169 29.25 16.44 6.09
N LEU A 170 30.49 16.61 5.61
CA LEU A 170 31.38 17.67 6.04
C LEU A 170 30.83 19.07 5.68
N PHE A 171 30.31 19.22 4.47
CA PHE A 171 29.61 20.43 4.05
C PHE A 171 28.40 20.74 4.95
N LEU A 172 27.59 19.74 5.30
CA LEU A 172 26.45 19.91 6.20
C LEU A 172 26.89 20.29 7.61
N TRP A 173 27.97 19.68 8.11
CA TRP A 173 28.57 20.07 9.39
C TRP A 173 29.05 21.52 9.37
N ALA A 174 29.70 21.96 8.29
CA ALA A 174 30.15 23.35 8.14
C ALA A 174 28.98 24.34 8.19
N GLY A 175 27.84 24.00 7.55
CA GLY A 175 26.62 24.82 7.59
C GLY A 175 25.97 24.90 8.97
N LEU A 176 26.26 23.96 9.88
CA LEU A 176 25.83 23.97 11.28
C LEU A 176 26.83 24.71 12.17
N ALA A 177 28.11 24.35 12.08
CA ALA A 177 29.18 24.85 12.96
C ALA A 177 29.59 26.29 12.63
N HIS A 178 29.61 26.65 11.34
CA HIS A 178 30.12 27.94 10.82
C HIS A 178 29.06 28.61 9.94
N ARG A 179 27.81 28.64 10.43
CA ARG A 179 26.65 29.14 9.67
C ARG A 179 26.82 30.59 9.21
N SER A 180 27.47 31.43 10.01
CA SER A 180 27.76 32.83 9.65
C SER A 180 28.61 32.88 8.40
N GLU A 181 29.69 32.13 8.35
CA GLU A 181 30.73 32.23 7.33
C GLU A 181 30.36 31.50 6.05
N VAL A 182 29.62 30.40 6.17
CA VAL A 182 29.29 29.50 5.06
C VAL A 182 27.96 29.88 4.38
N SER A 183 27.06 30.61 5.06
CA SER A 183 25.75 30.96 4.51
C SER A 183 25.78 32.21 3.62
N PRO A 184 25.17 32.18 2.42
CA PRO A 184 25.15 33.34 1.50
C PRO A 184 24.57 34.62 2.11
N ALA A 185 23.61 34.47 3.04
CA ALA A 185 22.87 35.58 3.62
C ALA A 185 23.54 36.17 4.89
N LYS A 186 24.57 35.52 5.42
CA LYS A 186 25.22 35.90 6.68
C LYS A 186 26.74 35.96 6.61
N SER A 187 27.33 35.62 5.45
CA SER A 187 28.77 35.67 5.26
C SER A 187 29.22 37.12 5.48
N PRO A 188 30.18 37.37 6.39
CA PRO A 188 30.77 38.68 6.50
C PRO A 188 31.37 39.02 5.14
N VAL A 189 31.02 40.19 4.59
CA VAL A 189 31.67 40.68 3.37
C VAL A 189 33.12 40.94 3.75
N TYR A 190 34.00 39.96 3.52
CA TYR A 190 35.43 40.16 3.60
C TYR A 190 35.82 41.27 2.63
N ASP A 191 36.63 42.21 3.11
CA ASP A 191 36.92 43.47 2.44
C ASP A 191 37.17 43.29 0.93
N GLU A 192 36.52 44.14 0.13
CA GLU A 192 36.69 44.28 -1.33
C GLU A 192 36.26 43.11 -2.25
N VAL A 193 35.79 41.98 -1.72
CA VAL A 193 35.29 40.86 -2.55
C VAL A 193 33.77 40.79 -2.53
N LYS A 194 33.11 40.76 -3.71
CA LYS A 194 31.66 40.55 -3.80
C LYS A 194 31.28 39.21 -3.17
N GLY A 195 30.22 39.17 -2.37
CA GLY A 195 29.78 37.95 -1.67
C GLY A 195 29.58 36.73 -2.58
N GLU A 196 29.17 36.94 -3.84
CA GLU A 196 28.99 35.85 -4.82
C GLU A 196 30.31 35.20 -5.31
N ASP A 197 31.41 35.93 -5.16
CA ASP A 197 32.77 35.54 -5.54
C ASP A 197 33.54 34.92 -4.37
N GLN A 198 33.05 35.08 -3.15
CA GLN A 198 33.69 34.54 -1.95
C GLN A 198 33.53 33.03 -1.85
N ALA A 199 34.65 32.35 -1.61
CA ALA A 199 34.72 30.93 -1.32
C ALA A 199 35.38 30.69 0.03
N VAL A 200 34.85 29.72 0.78
CA VAL A 200 35.42 29.24 2.04
C VAL A 200 35.93 27.83 1.83
N VAL A 201 37.12 27.54 2.34
CA VAL A 201 37.71 26.20 2.32
C VAL A 201 37.56 25.55 3.68
N LEU A 202 37.24 24.26 3.68
CA LEU A 202 37.29 23.39 4.85
C LEU A 202 38.25 22.23 4.57
N VAL A 203 39.23 22.05 5.46
CA VAL A 203 40.20 20.95 5.42
C VAL A 203 39.96 20.07 6.64
N ASP A 204 39.35 18.91 6.42
CA ASP A 204 39.02 17.97 7.49
C ASP A 204 40.07 16.88 7.58
N ILE A 205 40.75 16.79 8.73
CA ILE A 205 41.82 15.81 8.94
C ILE A 205 41.24 14.57 9.61
N ASP A 206 41.25 13.45 8.91
CA ASP A 206 40.84 12.14 9.41
C ASP A 206 42.09 11.25 9.66
N SER A 207 41.93 9.95 9.88
CA SER A 207 43.04 9.08 10.32
C SER A 207 44.23 9.03 9.38
N ASN A 208 44.01 8.69 8.10
CA ASN A 208 45.07 8.53 7.09
C ASN A 208 44.88 9.42 5.87
N TYR A 209 43.84 10.23 5.86
CA TYR A 209 43.50 11.12 4.76
C TYR A 209 42.94 12.43 5.31
N SER A 210 42.94 13.44 4.46
CA SER A 210 42.27 14.71 4.73
C SER A 210 41.40 15.09 3.56
N ASP A 211 40.21 15.62 3.84
CA ASP A 211 39.26 16.09 2.83
C ASP A 211 39.37 17.60 2.69
N PHE A 212 39.65 18.06 1.47
CA PHE A 212 39.62 19.47 1.08
C PHE A 212 38.29 19.75 0.41
N VAL A 213 37.50 20.67 0.96
CA VAL A 213 36.16 21.03 0.49
C VAL A 213 36.10 22.53 0.28
N VAL A 214 35.58 22.95 -0.88
CA VAL A 214 35.31 24.36 -1.18
C VAL A 214 33.82 24.60 -1.18
N ILE A 215 33.41 25.63 -0.43
CA ILE A 215 32.03 26.08 -0.32
C ILE A 215 31.95 27.49 -0.90
N ARG A 216 31.10 27.67 -1.91
CA ARG A 216 30.82 28.98 -2.54
C ARG A 216 29.32 29.12 -2.70
N ASN A 217 28.77 30.29 -2.41
CA ASN A 217 27.33 30.54 -2.49
C ASN A 217 26.47 29.51 -1.74
N GLY A 218 26.95 29.08 -0.56
CA GLY A 218 26.25 28.11 0.28
C GLY A 218 26.15 26.70 -0.31
N LYS A 219 26.98 26.37 -1.32
CA LYS A 219 27.00 25.06 -1.97
C LYS A 219 28.39 24.45 -1.92
N LEU A 220 28.45 23.13 -1.72
CA LEU A 220 29.64 22.33 -2.01
C LEU A 220 29.94 22.39 -3.52
N VAL A 221 31.00 23.11 -3.89
CA VAL A 221 31.35 23.33 -5.31
C VAL A 221 32.55 22.50 -5.76
N HIS A 222 33.48 22.20 -4.86
CA HIS A 222 34.68 21.42 -5.16
C HIS A 222 35.08 20.54 -3.98
N THR A 223 35.66 19.38 -4.27
CA THR A 223 36.23 18.51 -3.24
C THR A 223 37.40 17.67 -3.76
N ARG A 224 38.47 17.62 -2.97
CA ARG A 224 39.67 16.79 -3.20
C ARG A 224 40.03 16.06 -1.91
N ASN A 225 40.77 14.96 -2.02
CA ASN A 225 41.31 14.26 -0.87
C ASN A 225 42.85 14.25 -0.93
N PHE A 226 43.47 14.26 0.24
CA PHE A 226 44.91 14.06 0.44
C PHE A 226 45.12 12.75 1.19
N LEU A 227 46.11 11.95 0.79
CA LEU A 227 46.49 10.73 1.52
C LEU A 227 47.46 11.05 2.66
N ILE A 228 47.16 12.13 3.40
CA ILE A 228 47.87 12.58 4.58
C ILE A 228 46.79 12.86 5.62
N GLY A 229 46.88 12.22 6.78
CA GLY A 229 45.92 12.34 7.88
C GLY A 229 46.62 12.44 9.23
N ALA A 230 45.84 12.34 10.31
CA ALA A 230 46.29 12.49 11.69
C ALA A 230 47.44 11.54 12.05
N ASN A 231 47.40 10.28 11.60
CA ASN A 231 48.45 9.30 11.89
C ASN A 231 49.82 9.74 11.36
N TYR A 232 49.88 10.41 10.21
CA TYR A 232 51.13 10.94 9.65
C TYR A 232 51.54 12.24 10.34
N LEU A 233 50.59 13.15 10.53
CA LEU A 233 50.86 14.49 11.08
C LEU A 233 51.24 14.48 12.56
N LEU A 234 50.69 13.55 13.34
CA LEU A 234 50.99 13.42 14.77
C LEU A 234 52.27 12.65 15.04
N ASN A 235 52.54 11.57 14.30
CA ASN A 235 53.68 10.68 14.57
C ASN A 235 54.95 11.06 13.79
N GLU A 236 54.81 11.64 12.59
CA GLU A 236 55.91 11.98 11.68
C GLU A 236 55.83 13.45 11.20
N GLY A 237 55.37 14.35 12.09
CA GLY A 237 54.98 15.71 11.75
C GLY A 237 56.01 16.53 10.99
N GLU A 238 57.31 16.41 11.31
CA GLU A 238 58.38 17.18 10.64
C GLU A 238 58.44 16.93 9.12
N LYS A 239 58.20 15.69 8.69
CA LYS A 239 58.26 15.30 7.28
C LYS A 239 56.95 15.58 6.55
N TRP A 240 55.83 15.33 7.20
CA TRP A 240 54.51 15.35 6.54
C TRP A 240 53.82 16.70 6.56
N LYS A 241 54.16 17.61 7.50
CA LYS A 241 53.61 18.97 7.51
C LYS A 241 53.93 19.75 6.24
N GLU A 242 55.17 19.65 5.74
CA GLU A 242 55.58 20.33 4.51
C GLU A 242 54.76 19.82 3.31
N LYS A 243 54.73 18.51 3.10
CA LYS A 243 53.94 17.88 2.02
C LYS A 243 52.45 18.19 2.12
N PHE A 244 51.93 18.26 3.33
CA PHE A 244 50.53 18.61 3.57
C PHE A 244 50.24 20.06 3.19
N ALA A 245 51.14 20.99 3.54
CA ALA A 245 51.04 22.39 3.12
C ALA A 245 51.11 22.51 1.59
N ASP A 246 52.02 21.79 0.95
CA ASP A 246 52.16 21.78 -0.52
C ASP A 246 50.88 21.29 -1.20
N GLU A 247 50.26 20.21 -0.72
CA GLU A 247 48.99 19.71 -1.25
C GLU A 247 47.84 20.71 -1.09
N ILE A 248 47.80 21.45 0.03
CA ILE A 248 46.78 22.49 0.25
C ILE A 248 47.01 23.67 -0.69
N VAL A 249 48.24 24.20 -0.77
CA VAL A 249 48.58 25.32 -1.66
C VAL A 249 48.31 24.94 -3.12
N HIS A 250 48.69 23.73 -3.52
CA HIS A 250 48.40 23.20 -4.85
C HIS A 250 46.89 23.13 -5.10
N SER A 251 46.09 22.66 -4.14
CA SER A 251 44.63 22.55 -4.29
C SER A 251 43.92 23.91 -4.35
N VAL A 252 44.40 24.88 -3.56
CA VAL A 252 43.96 26.28 -3.63
C VAL A 252 44.26 26.85 -5.02
N GLY A 253 45.48 26.65 -5.52
CA GLY A 253 45.90 27.11 -6.84
C GLY A 253 45.10 26.49 -7.99
N LEU A 254 44.84 25.18 -7.95
CA LEU A 254 44.00 24.50 -8.93
C LEU A 254 42.59 25.08 -8.98
N TYR A 255 41.94 25.23 -7.82
CA TYR A 255 40.58 25.76 -7.76
C TYR A 255 40.52 27.22 -8.26
N GLN A 256 41.45 28.08 -7.85
CA GLN A 256 41.48 29.48 -8.30
C GLN A 256 41.79 29.61 -9.81
N ASN A 257 42.53 28.66 -10.39
CA ASN A 257 42.81 28.65 -11.82
C ASN A 257 41.60 28.17 -12.65
N GLU A 258 40.83 27.20 -12.12
CA GLU A 258 39.59 26.70 -12.73
C GLU A 258 38.44 27.72 -12.62
N GLU A 259 38.26 28.33 -11.44
CA GLU A 259 37.21 29.33 -11.15
C GLU A 259 37.85 30.71 -10.93
N ARG A 260 38.20 31.39 -12.02
CA ARG A 260 38.96 32.66 -12.00
C ARG A 260 38.29 33.81 -11.24
N ASP A 261 36.96 33.78 -11.18
CA ASP A 261 36.12 34.73 -10.46
C ASP A 261 36.07 34.44 -8.96
N ALA A 262 36.32 33.19 -8.53
CA ALA A 262 36.28 32.81 -7.13
C ALA A 262 37.50 33.32 -6.36
N LYS A 263 37.26 33.88 -5.17
CA LYS A 263 38.29 34.28 -4.21
C LYS A 263 38.11 33.51 -2.91
N ILE A 264 39.13 32.75 -2.53
CA ILE A 264 39.13 32.06 -1.24
C ILE A 264 39.46 33.10 -0.17
N VAL A 265 38.50 33.35 0.71
CA VAL A 265 38.60 34.38 1.77
C VAL A 265 39.03 33.82 3.11
N ARG A 266 38.76 32.52 3.35
CA ARG A 266 39.01 31.88 4.64
C ARG A 266 39.18 30.38 4.52
N MET A 267 39.94 29.80 5.45
CA MET A 267 40.14 28.36 5.57
C MET A 267 39.88 27.88 7.01
N PHE A 268 39.07 26.84 7.14
CA PHE A 268 38.80 26.14 8.39
C PHE A 268 39.48 24.78 8.37
N PHE A 269 40.01 24.37 9.50
CA PHE A 269 40.54 23.02 9.71
C PHE A 269 39.73 22.29 10.77
N SER A 270 39.24 21.10 10.45
CA SER A 270 38.38 20.31 11.34
C SER A 270 38.93 18.91 11.58
N GLY A 271 38.16 18.11 12.33
CA GLY A 271 38.54 16.75 12.69
C GLY A 271 39.71 16.73 13.67
N ALA A 272 40.76 15.98 13.32
CA ALA A 272 41.94 15.81 14.15
C ALA A 272 42.89 17.03 14.16
N ALA A 273 42.64 18.04 13.32
CA ALA A 273 43.57 19.16 13.11
C ALA A 273 43.96 19.90 14.40
N LYS A 274 43.01 20.10 15.33
CA LYS A 274 43.26 20.78 16.61
C LYS A 274 44.29 20.08 17.50
N PHE A 275 44.56 18.80 17.25
CA PHE A 275 45.53 18.00 18.02
C PHE A 275 46.92 17.98 17.38
N VAL A 276 47.07 18.45 16.14
CA VAL A 276 48.37 18.53 15.48
C VAL A 276 49.09 19.79 15.97
N ALA A 277 50.15 19.59 16.77
CA ALA A 277 50.94 20.67 17.35
C ALA A 277 51.44 21.65 16.28
N ASP A 278 51.32 22.95 16.55
CA ASP A 278 51.80 24.06 15.71
C ASP A 278 51.31 24.07 14.25
N LEU A 279 50.25 23.32 13.92
CA LEU A 279 49.76 23.23 12.54
C LEU A 279 49.30 24.59 12.01
N ASN A 280 48.59 25.37 12.83
CA ASN A 280 48.11 26.70 12.44
C ASN A 280 49.28 27.65 12.15
N ALA A 281 50.23 27.73 13.09
CA ALA A 281 51.42 28.58 12.97
C ALA A 281 52.28 28.21 11.75
N PHE A 282 52.35 26.91 11.41
CA PHE A 282 53.09 26.42 10.26
C PHE A 282 52.41 26.74 8.91
N LEU A 283 51.09 26.58 8.84
CA LEU A 283 50.34 26.72 7.59
C LEU A 283 50.02 28.17 7.22
N CYS A 284 49.75 29.04 8.20
CA CYS A 284 49.42 30.45 7.99
C CYS A 284 50.40 31.18 7.03
N PRO A 285 51.73 31.17 7.27
CA PRO A 285 52.67 31.89 6.40
C PRO A 285 52.79 31.29 5.00
N LYS A 286 52.55 29.97 4.83
CA LYS A 286 52.65 29.28 3.54
C LYS A 286 51.41 29.48 2.66
N ILE A 287 50.23 29.47 3.28
CA ILE A 287 48.96 29.57 2.56
C ILE A 287 48.60 31.04 2.30
N GLY A 288 49.00 31.95 3.18
CA GLY A 288 48.68 33.39 3.05
C GLY A 288 47.20 33.70 3.26
N LEU A 289 46.46 32.82 3.94
CA LEU A 289 45.04 32.97 4.26
C LEU A 289 44.81 32.90 5.76
N THR A 290 43.71 33.50 6.22
CA THR A 290 43.26 33.33 7.61
C THR A 290 42.81 31.89 7.83
N ILE A 291 43.52 31.20 8.73
CA ILE A 291 43.24 29.82 9.14
C ILE A 291 42.56 29.81 10.52
N GLU A 292 41.45 29.08 10.63
CA GLU A 292 40.79 28.80 11.91
C GLU A 292 40.78 27.29 12.19
N MET A 293 41.18 26.90 13.39
CA MET A 293 41.07 25.52 13.87
C MET A 293 39.69 25.34 14.53
N ALA A 294 38.82 24.58 13.88
CA ALA A 294 37.46 24.36 14.30
C ALA A 294 37.34 23.09 15.15
N ASP A 295 36.62 23.18 16.28
CA ASP A 295 36.26 22.01 17.07
C ASP A 295 35.07 21.29 16.42
N SER A 296 35.16 19.97 16.25
CA SER A 296 34.09 19.14 15.67
C SER A 296 32.73 19.28 16.37
N THR A 297 32.71 19.69 17.64
CA THR A 297 31.46 19.89 18.39
C THR A 297 31.11 21.37 18.63
N SER A 298 31.86 22.31 18.03
CA SER A 298 31.56 23.75 18.13
C SER A 298 30.20 24.04 17.50
N ASN A 299 29.34 24.79 18.21
CA ASN A 299 27.96 25.09 17.80
C ASN A 299 27.10 23.84 17.48
N ILE A 300 27.47 22.67 18.03
CA ILE A 300 26.70 21.43 17.92
C ILE A 300 26.15 21.06 19.29
N SER A 301 24.84 20.85 19.40
CA SER A 301 24.22 20.38 20.63
C SER A 301 24.54 18.89 20.85
N LEU A 302 25.09 18.57 22.02
CA LEU A 302 25.36 17.18 22.44
C LEU A 302 24.44 16.78 23.59
N ARG A 303 24.00 15.52 23.61
CA ARG A 303 23.28 14.97 24.75
C ARG A 303 24.17 15.01 26.00
N LYS A 304 23.60 15.43 27.13
CA LYS A 304 24.28 15.45 28.43
C LYS A 304 24.92 14.08 28.72
N GLY A 305 26.19 14.09 29.12
CA GLY A 305 26.96 12.89 29.46
C GLY A 305 27.67 12.21 28.28
N LEU A 306 27.51 12.71 27.05
CA LEU A 306 28.20 12.16 25.88
C LEU A 306 29.67 12.63 25.84
N ARG A 307 30.58 11.82 26.40
CA ARG A 307 32.01 12.14 26.52
C ARG A 307 32.90 11.63 25.38
N VAL A 308 32.35 10.85 24.45
CA VAL A 308 33.14 10.20 23.38
C VAL A 308 33.92 11.19 22.51
N PHE A 309 33.42 12.42 22.34
CA PHE A 309 34.09 13.49 21.60
C PHE A 309 35.30 14.11 22.32
N GLN A 310 35.47 13.79 23.61
CA GLN A 310 36.61 14.18 24.45
C GLN A 310 37.59 13.03 24.63
N GLY A 311 37.31 11.85 24.07
CA GLY A 311 38.16 10.67 24.16
C GLY A 311 39.44 10.81 23.32
N GLU A 312 40.42 9.96 23.64
CA GLU A 312 41.71 9.86 22.93
C GLU A 312 41.51 9.49 21.45
N GLU A 313 40.43 8.78 21.12
CA GLU A 313 40.10 8.37 19.76
C GLU A 313 39.94 9.56 18.82
N CYS A 314 39.34 10.66 19.32
CA CYS A 314 39.11 11.86 18.53
C CYS A 314 40.41 12.58 18.13
N LYS A 315 41.55 12.23 18.72
CA LYS A 315 42.86 12.74 18.28
C LYS A 315 43.25 12.28 16.88
N PHE A 316 42.68 11.16 16.43
CA PHE A 316 43.09 10.48 15.21
C PHE A 316 42.00 10.41 14.14
N ILE A 317 40.83 11.00 14.36
CA ILE A 317 39.72 10.90 13.41
C ILE A 317 38.98 12.21 13.27
N SER A 318 38.21 12.32 12.18
CA SER A 318 37.15 13.30 12.09
C SER A 318 35.77 12.66 12.32
N PRO A 319 34.96 13.17 13.26
CA PRO A 319 33.54 12.86 13.35
C PRO A 319 32.65 13.86 12.59
N CYS A 320 33.22 14.95 12.04
CA CYS A 320 32.47 16.06 11.45
C CYS A 320 31.50 15.59 10.34
N PRO A 321 31.92 14.74 9.38
CA PRO A 321 31.01 14.24 8.35
C PRO A 321 29.78 13.54 8.92
N LEU A 322 29.96 12.67 9.90
CA LEU A 322 28.87 11.90 10.50
C LEU A 322 27.93 12.80 11.32
N ILE A 323 28.47 13.80 12.03
CA ILE A 323 27.65 14.79 12.75
C ILE A 323 26.76 15.53 11.74
N GLY A 324 27.34 16.08 10.67
CA GLY A 324 26.58 16.80 9.65
C GLY A 324 25.48 15.97 9.02
N MET A 325 25.78 14.74 8.59
CA MET A 325 24.79 13.80 8.04
C MET A 325 23.68 13.45 9.04
N SER A 326 24.04 13.26 10.32
CA SER A 326 23.08 12.83 11.34
C SER A 326 22.08 13.92 11.73
N LEU A 327 22.46 15.19 11.60
CA LEU A 327 21.63 16.34 11.97
C LEU A 327 20.88 16.96 10.78
N ARG A 328 21.39 16.79 9.56
CA ARG A 328 20.80 17.29 8.30
C ARG A 328 20.66 16.19 7.21
N PRO A 329 20.07 15.03 7.51
CA PRO A 329 20.00 13.91 6.57
C PRO A 329 19.15 14.18 5.31
N GLU A 330 18.21 15.13 5.40
CA GLU A 330 17.34 15.53 4.29
C GLU A 330 18.07 16.35 3.23
N ASP A 331 19.16 17.03 3.62
CA ASP A 331 19.98 17.87 2.73
C ASP A 331 21.05 17.06 1.96
N LEU A 332 21.08 15.74 2.14
CA LEU A 332 21.94 14.83 1.37
C LEU A 332 21.36 14.59 -0.03
N GLU A 333 21.99 15.17 -1.03
CA GLU A 333 21.62 15.10 -2.45
C GLU A 333 22.27 13.90 -3.15
N LEU A 334 23.47 13.50 -2.73
CA LEU A 334 24.23 12.40 -3.34
C LEU A 334 23.89 11.05 -2.71
N ASP A 335 23.37 10.12 -3.52
CA ASP A 335 23.05 8.76 -3.07
C ASP A 335 23.74 7.70 -3.92
N LEU A 336 24.76 7.06 -3.34
CA LEU A 336 25.55 5.97 -3.91
C LEU A 336 24.98 4.58 -3.58
N THR A 337 23.70 4.48 -3.20
CA THR A 337 23.07 3.19 -2.95
C THR A 337 22.92 2.42 -4.27
N SER A 338 23.43 1.19 -4.31
CA SER A 338 23.33 0.32 -5.48
C SER A 338 21.88 -0.08 -5.78
N SER A 339 21.61 -0.39 -7.05
CA SER A 339 20.28 -0.86 -7.49
C SER A 339 19.82 -2.09 -6.72
N GLU A 340 20.73 -2.99 -6.38
CA GLU A 340 20.50 -4.25 -5.68
C GLU A 340 20.02 -3.98 -4.25
N VAL A 341 20.66 -3.03 -3.56
CA VAL A 341 20.25 -2.59 -2.22
C VAL A 341 18.90 -1.87 -2.29
N ARG A 342 18.67 -1.03 -3.30
CA ARG A 342 17.37 -0.36 -3.52
C ARG A 342 16.25 -1.37 -3.78
N ILE A 343 16.49 -2.39 -4.60
CA ILE A 343 15.53 -3.46 -4.91
C ILE A 343 15.24 -4.27 -3.65
N LYS A 344 16.28 -4.67 -2.91
CA LYS A 344 16.12 -5.40 -1.64
C LYS A 344 15.27 -4.61 -0.64
N LYS A 345 15.49 -3.29 -0.51
CA LYS A 345 14.66 -2.39 0.30
C LYS A 345 13.20 -2.36 -0.19
N GLN A 346 12.97 -2.26 -1.50
CA GLN A 346 11.61 -2.28 -2.06
C GLN A 346 10.90 -3.61 -1.78
N ILE A 347 11.62 -4.74 -1.84
CA ILE A 347 11.08 -6.07 -1.53
C ILE A 347 10.79 -6.19 -0.03
N GLU A 348 11.71 -5.79 0.85
CA GLU A 348 11.54 -5.88 2.31
C GLU A 348 10.42 -4.95 2.82
N GLY A 349 10.39 -3.70 2.33
CA GLY A 349 9.32 -2.75 2.61
C GLY A 349 7.97 -3.13 1.97
N GLY A 350 8.01 -3.87 0.86
CA GLY A 350 6.85 -4.52 0.25
C GLY A 350 6.33 -5.65 1.12
N ARG A 351 7.22 -6.53 1.61
CA ARG A 351 6.87 -7.71 2.42
C ARG A 351 6.10 -7.34 3.68
N ARG A 352 6.51 -6.31 4.42
CA ARG A 352 5.80 -5.87 5.63
C ARG A 352 4.39 -5.32 5.34
N ARG A 353 4.21 -4.63 4.22
CA ARG A 353 2.88 -4.17 3.77
C ARG A 353 2.04 -5.35 3.30
N MET A 354 2.61 -6.28 2.54
CA MET A 354 1.93 -7.48 2.07
C MET A 354 1.52 -8.40 3.21
N THR A 355 2.34 -8.58 4.25
CA THR A 355 1.96 -9.39 5.43
C THR A 355 0.83 -8.74 6.21
N LEU A 356 0.87 -7.41 6.41
CA LEU A 356 -0.22 -6.68 7.09
C LEU A 356 -1.53 -6.77 6.29
N THR A 357 -1.49 -6.53 4.98
CA THR A 357 -2.65 -6.65 4.10
C THR A 357 -3.17 -8.09 4.07
N GLY A 358 -2.27 -9.09 4.08
CA GLY A 358 -2.64 -10.51 4.15
C GLY A 358 -3.34 -10.88 5.45
N VAL A 359 -2.83 -10.43 6.61
CA VAL A 359 -3.46 -10.65 7.91
C VAL A 359 -4.83 -9.97 7.98
N LEU A 360 -4.94 -8.73 7.47
CA LEU A 360 -6.23 -8.03 7.40
C LEU A 360 -7.23 -8.77 6.50
N ALA A 361 -6.81 -9.21 5.30
CA ALA A 361 -7.66 -9.98 4.41
C ALA A 361 -8.12 -11.31 5.05
N LEU A 362 -7.22 -12.02 5.71
CA LEU A 362 -7.56 -13.27 6.42
C LEU A 362 -8.55 -13.01 7.56
N SER A 363 -8.37 -11.92 8.31
CA SER A 363 -9.29 -11.54 9.39
C SER A 363 -10.70 -11.23 8.86
N ILE A 364 -10.81 -10.58 7.70
CA ILE A 364 -12.09 -10.30 7.03
C ILE A 364 -12.77 -11.60 6.58
N VAL A 365 -12.02 -12.52 5.95
CA VAL A 365 -12.54 -13.83 5.55
C VAL A 365 -13.00 -14.63 6.76
N MET A 366 -12.23 -14.64 7.85
CA MET A 366 -12.60 -15.32 9.09
C MET A 366 -13.88 -14.74 9.69
N MET A 367 -14.02 -13.41 9.69
CA MET A 367 -15.22 -12.73 10.19
C MET A 367 -16.47 -13.06 9.34
N MET A 368 -16.32 -13.11 8.02
CA MET A 368 -17.40 -13.53 7.11
C MET A 368 -17.79 -15.00 7.33
N SER A 369 -16.83 -15.90 7.49
CA SER A 369 -17.08 -17.32 7.74
C SER A 369 -17.78 -17.55 9.08
N ILE A 370 -17.38 -16.83 10.13
CA ILE A 370 -18.05 -16.88 11.44
C ILE A 370 -19.49 -16.38 11.32
N SER A 371 -19.71 -15.24 10.64
CA SER A 371 -21.05 -14.70 10.41
C SER A 371 -21.94 -15.67 9.65
N PHE A 372 -21.42 -16.29 8.57
CA PHE A 372 -22.11 -17.31 7.81
C PHE A 372 -22.47 -18.53 8.68
N PHE A 373 -21.55 -18.99 9.52
CA PHE A 373 -21.78 -20.13 10.41
C PHE A 373 -22.86 -19.85 11.45
N ILE A 374 -22.89 -18.64 12.02
CA ILE A 374 -23.94 -18.20 12.95
C ILE A 374 -25.31 -18.21 12.25
N ILE A 375 -25.40 -17.64 11.04
CA ILE A 375 -26.65 -17.62 10.26
C ILE A 375 -27.11 -19.03 9.93
N TYR A 376 -26.18 -19.89 9.47
CA TYR A 376 -26.46 -21.28 9.14
C TYR A 376 -26.97 -22.07 10.34
N TYR A 377 -26.30 -21.94 11.49
CA TYR A 377 -26.67 -22.63 12.72
C TYR A 377 -28.06 -22.19 13.20
N ASN A 378 -28.33 -20.89 13.23
CA ASN A 378 -29.64 -20.36 13.64
C ASN A 378 -30.77 -20.85 12.73
N LYS A 379 -30.55 -20.82 11.41
CA LYS A 379 -31.53 -21.30 10.43
C LYS A 379 -31.79 -22.81 10.58
N ASN A 380 -30.73 -23.60 10.81
CA ASN A 380 -30.87 -25.03 10.99
C ASN A 380 -31.61 -25.39 12.29
N SER A 381 -31.30 -24.70 13.39
CA SER A 381 -32.02 -24.86 14.67
C SER A 381 -33.50 -24.50 14.53
N TYR A 382 -33.81 -23.41 13.83
CA TYR A 382 -35.19 -23.00 13.54
C TYR A 382 -35.94 -24.05 12.69
N LEU A 383 -35.28 -24.64 11.67
CA LEU A 383 -35.88 -25.71 10.86
C LEU A 383 -36.18 -26.97 11.68
N ILE A 384 -35.30 -27.34 12.60
CA ILE A 384 -35.52 -28.48 13.49
C ILE A 384 -36.73 -28.23 14.40
N GLU A 385 -36.86 -27.02 14.94
CA GLU A 385 -37.99 -26.62 15.77
C GLU A 385 -39.31 -26.64 14.98
N LEU A 386 -39.32 -26.08 13.77
CA LEU A 386 -40.48 -26.10 12.89
C LEU A 386 -40.91 -27.53 12.53
N LYS A 387 -39.95 -28.42 12.20
CA LYS A 387 -40.24 -29.84 11.94
C LYS A 387 -40.83 -30.54 13.16
N ARG A 388 -40.34 -30.25 14.36
CA ARG A 388 -40.91 -30.79 15.61
C ARG A 388 -42.33 -30.27 15.86
N ALA A 389 -42.58 -28.98 15.62
CA ALA A 389 -43.91 -28.40 15.75
C ALA A 389 -44.90 -29.02 14.75
N MET A 390 -44.49 -29.18 13.49
CA MET A 390 -45.27 -29.90 12.49
C MET A 390 -45.54 -31.35 12.90
N ALA A 391 -44.54 -32.06 13.42
CA ALA A 391 -44.72 -33.45 13.87
C ALA A 391 -45.69 -33.58 15.06
N ARG A 392 -45.69 -32.61 15.99
CA ARG A 392 -46.65 -32.57 17.11
C ARG A 392 -48.08 -32.36 16.62
N ASN A 393 -48.29 -31.41 15.71
CA ASN A 393 -49.61 -31.05 15.22
C ASN A 393 -50.07 -31.92 14.03
N ALA A 394 -49.24 -32.85 13.56
CA ALA A 394 -49.58 -33.73 12.43
C ALA A 394 -50.75 -34.66 12.77
N GLN A 395 -50.86 -35.13 14.02
CA GLN A 395 -51.98 -35.95 14.45
C GLN A 395 -53.27 -35.13 14.50
N ASP A 396 -53.25 -33.96 15.12
CA ASP A 396 -54.41 -33.06 15.19
C ASP A 396 -54.89 -32.62 13.79
N ALA A 397 -53.96 -32.29 12.90
CA ALA A 397 -54.27 -31.95 11.52
C ALA A 397 -54.91 -33.12 10.76
N GLN A 398 -54.45 -34.35 11.01
CA GLN A 398 -55.00 -35.54 10.37
C GLN A 398 -56.40 -35.89 10.92
N GLU A 399 -56.68 -35.62 12.20
CA GLU A 399 -58.01 -35.76 12.78
C GLU A 399 -59.00 -34.75 12.20
N VAL A 400 -58.59 -33.48 12.08
CA VAL A 400 -59.40 -32.43 11.45
C VAL A 400 -59.73 -32.78 9.99
N GLU A 401 -58.77 -33.30 9.24
CA GLU A 401 -59.00 -33.72 7.86
C GLU A 401 -59.98 -34.91 7.75
N ARG A 402 -59.94 -35.87 8.70
CA ARG A 402 -60.95 -36.95 8.76
C ARG A 402 -62.35 -36.42 9.10
N MET A 403 -62.45 -35.46 10.01
CA MET A 403 -63.72 -34.83 10.33
C MET A 403 -64.30 -34.12 9.11
N ARG A 404 -63.46 -33.39 8.36
CA ARG A 404 -63.84 -32.75 7.10
C ARG A 404 -64.34 -33.77 6.07
N MET A 405 -63.59 -34.85 5.82
CA MET A 405 -64.02 -35.92 4.91
C MET A 405 -65.36 -36.55 5.33
N SER A 406 -65.60 -36.70 6.63
CA SER A 406 -66.88 -37.21 7.14
C SER A 406 -68.03 -36.22 6.90
N ILE A 407 -67.78 -34.92 7.06
CA ILE A 407 -68.76 -33.87 6.75
C ILE A 407 -69.10 -33.86 5.26
N ASP A 408 -68.10 -33.97 4.39
CA ASP A 408 -68.30 -34.01 2.93
C ASP A 408 -69.14 -35.23 2.51
N LEU A 409 -68.86 -36.42 3.08
CA LEU A 409 -69.66 -37.63 2.87
C LEU A 409 -71.12 -37.50 3.35
N VAL A 410 -71.35 -36.79 4.46
CA VAL A 410 -72.70 -36.54 4.98
C VAL A 410 -73.45 -35.55 4.08
N LYS A 411 -72.80 -34.48 3.61
CA LYS A 411 -73.36 -33.56 2.62
C LYS A 411 -73.79 -34.30 1.35
N GLU A 412 -72.94 -35.20 0.85
CA GLU A 412 -73.22 -35.98 -0.35
C GLU A 412 -74.42 -36.94 -0.19
N ARG A 413 -74.67 -37.45 1.03
CA ARG A 413 -75.86 -38.27 1.33
C ARG A 413 -77.15 -37.45 1.53
N LEU A 414 -77.05 -36.20 1.98
CA LEU A 414 -78.21 -35.33 2.22
C LEU A 414 -78.80 -34.74 0.93
N ASP A 415 -78.07 -34.77 -0.19
CA ASP A 415 -78.51 -34.38 -1.54
C ASP A 415 -79.43 -35.44 -2.20
N ALA A 416 -80.42 -35.94 -1.44
CA ALA A 416 -81.28 -37.05 -1.81
C ALA A 416 -82.37 -36.68 -2.85
N ARG A 417 -82.57 -35.39 -3.12
CA ARG A 417 -83.63 -34.89 -4.00
C ARG A 417 -83.41 -35.30 -5.48
N LYS A 418 -82.15 -35.41 -5.91
CA LYS A 418 -81.74 -35.66 -7.31
C LYS A 418 -81.29 -37.09 -7.62
N ARG A 419 -81.56 -38.05 -6.72
CA ARG A 419 -81.22 -39.45 -6.95
C ARG A 419 -82.09 -40.06 -8.05
N SER A 420 -81.50 -40.99 -8.81
CA SER A 420 -82.13 -41.72 -9.91
C SER A 420 -83.50 -42.30 -9.57
N ILE A 421 -83.68 -42.78 -8.33
CA ILE A 421 -84.93 -43.43 -7.89
C ILE A 421 -86.07 -42.45 -7.65
N ASN A 422 -85.78 -41.24 -7.14
CA ASN A 422 -86.79 -40.20 -6.91
C ASN A 422 -87.21 -39.59 -8.25
N THR A 423 -86.24 -39.41 -9.15
CA THR A 423 -86.48 -39.00 -10.54
C THR A 423 -87.40 -40.00 -11.26
N LEU A 424 -87.11 -41.30 -11.16
CA LEU A 424 -87.95 -42.34 -11.75
C LEU A 424 -89.37 -42.33 -11.17
N HIS A 425 -89.51 -42.17 -9.85
CA HIS A 425 -90.81 -42.07 -9.21
C HIS A 425 -91.64 -40.90 -9.75
N GLU A 426 -91.01 -39.73 -9.92
CA GLU A 426 -91.69 -38.54 -10.44
C GLU A 426 -92.10 -38.72 -11.91
N ILE A 427 -91.23 -39.30 -12.75
CA ILE A 427 -91.56 -39.63 -14.15
C ILE A 427 -92.79 -40.53 -14.20
N MET A 428 -92.80 -41.60 -13.41
CA MET A 428 -93.93 -42.54 -13.34
C MET A 428 -95.21 -41.87 -12.83
N ARG A 429 -95.11 -40.93 -11.88
CA ARG A 429 -96.26 -40.18 -11.35
C ARG A 429 -96.88 -39.26 -12.40
N LEU A 430 -96.06 -38.63 -13.24
CA LEU A 430 -96.51 -37.66 -14.24
C LEU A 430 -96.96 -38.30 -15.56
N THR A 431 -96.74 -39.60 -15.75
CA THR A 431 -97.01 -40.29 -17.02
C THR A 431 -98.51 -40.57 -17.20
N PRO A 432 -99.17 -40.02 -18.24
CA PRO A 432 -100.57 -40.29 -18.52
C PRO A 432 -100.76 -41.66 -19.19
N LYS A 433 -101.98 -42.20 -19.20
CA LYS A 433 -102.28 -43.58 -19.65
C LYS A 433 -101.98 -43.82 -21.13
N GLU A 434 -101.87 -42.76 -21.91
CA GLU A 434 -101.63 -42.78 -23.35
C GLU A 434 -100.13 -42.91 -23.69
N ILE A 435 -99.22 -42.85 -22.71
CA ILE A 435 -97.77 -42.89 -22.89
C ILE A 435 -97.19 -44.23 -22.39
N TYR A 436 -96.40 -44.88 -23.23
CA TYR A 436 -95.69 -46.12 -22.91
C TYR A 436 -94.20 -45.97 -23.16
N PHE A 437 -93.36 -46.15 -22.12
CA PHE A 437 -91.92 -46.08 -22.27
C PHE A 437 -91.34 -47.39 -22.80
N THR A 438 -90.43 -47.26 -23.76
CA THR A 438 -89.54 -48.34 -24.20
C THR A 438 -88.18 -48.26 -23.54
N ASN A 439 -87.72 -47.05 -23.19
CA ASN A 439 -86.45 -46.83 -22.54
C ASN A 439 -86.49 -45.54 -21.71
N ILE A 440 -85.92 -45.59 -20.51
CA ILE A 440 -85.75 -44.44 -19.61
C ILE A 440 -84.28 -44.44 -19.20
N ASN A 441 -83.52 -43.45 -19.66
CA ASN A 441 -82.13 -43.25 -19.27
C ASN A 441 -82.06 -42.06 -18.31
N ILE A 442 -81.54 -42.27 -17.10
CA ILE A 442 -81.39 -41.24 -16.07
C ILE A 442 -79.90 -41.09 -15.81
N GLU A 443 -79.31 -39.97 -16.23
CA GLU A 443 -77.94 -39.60 -15.86
C GLU A 443 -77.98 -38.71 -14.61
N GLU A 444 -77.43 -39.19 -13.51
CA GLU A 444 -77.44 -38.46 -12.23
C GLU A 444 -76.88 -37.04 -12.38
N LYS A 445 -77.69 -36.04 -11.99
CA LYS A 445 -77.37 -34.60 -12.04
C LYS A 445 -77.19 -33.99 -13.44
N ASN A 446 -77.47 -34.72 -14.52
CA ASN A 446 -77.33 -34.21 -15.89
C ASN A 446 -78.68 -34.11 -16.61
N ASN A 447 -79.12 -35.20 -17.25
CA ASN A 447 -80.34 -35.22 -18.04
C ASN A 447 -81.06 -36.57 -17.92
N VAL A 448 -82.35 -36.54 -18.25
CA VAL A 448 -83.21 -37.70 -18.39
C VAL A 448 -83.66 -37.80 -19.83
N VAL A 449 -83.43 -38.97 -20.45
CA VAL A 449 -83.88 -39.27 -21.81
C VAL A 449 -85.00 -40.30 -21.73
N LEU A 450 -86.19 -39.90 -22.16
CA LEU A 450 -87.41 -40.71 -22.19
C LEU A 450 -87.74 -41.10 -23.63
N GLN A 451 -87.73 -42.39 -23.93
CA GLN A 451 -88.13 -42.92 -25.25
C GLN A 451 -89.37 -43.79 -25.09
N GLY A 452 -90.35 -43.60 -25.98
CA GLY A 452 -91.60 -44.32 -25.87
C GLY A 452 -92.50 -44.25 -27.09
N ARG A 453 -93.72 -44.72 -26.89
CA ARG A 453 -94.84 -44.70 -27.84
C ARG A 453 -96.03 -44.01 -27.20
N ALA A 454 -96.77 -43.24 -27.98
CA ALA A 454 -97.99 -42.57 -27.58
C ALA A 454 -99.12 -42.90 -28.56
N ALA A 455 -100.38 -42.84 -28.11
CA ALA A 455 -101.54 -43.06 -28.97
C ALA A 455 -101.60 -42.06 -30.14
N ALA A 456 -101.39 -40.77 -29.88
CA ALA A 456 -101.28 -39.74 -30.89
C ALA A 456 -100.09 -38.78 -30.66
N MET A 457 -99.69 -38.06 -31.71
CA MET A 457 -98.65 -37.02 -31.58
C MET A 457 -99.02 -35.93 -30.57
N SER A 458 -100.31 -35.59 -30.46
CA SER A 458 -100.81 -34.61 -29.48
C SER A 458 -100.54 -35.02 -28.04
N ASP A 459 -100.49 -36.32 -27.75
CA ASP A 459 -100.30 -36.83 -26.39
C ASP A 459 -98.84 -36.69 -25.96
N VAL A 460 -97.90 -36.77 -26.91
CA VAL A 460 -96.48 -36.48 -26.67
C VAL A 460 -96.28 -35.02 -26.29
N PHE A 461 -96.88 -34.08 -27.03
CA PHE A 461 -96.76 -32.65 -26.71
C PHE A 461 -97.43 -32.28 -25.39
N LYS A 462 -98.60 -32.86 -25.08
CA LYS A 462 -99.22 -32.71 -23.75
C LYS A 462 -98.31 -33.23 -22.64
N TYR A 463 -97.66 -34.37 -22.85
CA TYR A 463 -96.75 -34.94 -21.87
C TYR A 463 -95.50 -34.06 -21.66
N VAL A 464 -94.95 -33.46 -22.72
CA VAL A 464 -93.88 -32.46 -22.62
C VAL A 464 -94.31 -31.30 -21.72
N THR A 465 -95.51 -30.73 -21.93
CA THR A 465 -96.01 -29.65 -21.09
C THR A 465 -96.24 -30.07 -19.63
N ILE A 466 -96.61 -31.32 -19.36
CA ILE A 466 -96.72 -31.85 -17.99
C ILE A 466 -95.33 -31.92 -17.32
N LEU A 467 -94.32 -32.39 -18.07
CA LEU A 467 -92.95 -32.47 -17.58
C LEU A 467 -92.34 -31.08 -17.36
N GLU A 468 -92.60 -30.10 -18.23
CA GLU A 468 -92.13 -28.71 -18.07
C GLU A 468 -92.70 -28.01 -16.84
N ASN A 469 -93.89 -28.41 -16.38
CA ASN A 469 -94.52 -27.85 -15.19
C ASN A 469 -94.10 -28.56 -13.89
N SER A 470 -93.23 -29.58 -13.96
CA SER A 470 -92.73 -30.28 -12.78
C SER A 470 -91.51 -29.57 -12.19
N SER A 471 -91.43 -29.49 -10.86
CA SER A 471 -90.28 -28.95 -10.11
C SER A 471 -89.06 -29.90 -10.08
N TYR A 472 -88.95 -30.80 -11.05
CA TYR A 472 -87.85 -31.76 -11.19
C TYR A 472 -87.09 -31.58 -12.50
N PHE A 473 -87.71 -30.93 -13.49
CA PHE A 473 -87.22 -30.89 -14.86
C PHE A 473 -87.26 -29.48 -15.42
N GLU A 474 -86.15 -29.07 -16.02
CA GLU A 474 -86.05 -27.87 -16.84
C GLU A 474 -85.69 -28.25 -18.28
N ASN A 475 -85.90 -27.34 -19.23
CA ASN A 475 -85.48 -27.51 -20.63
C ASN A 475 -85.96 -28.82 -21.29
N VAL A 476 -87.21 -29.22 -21.04
CA VAL A 476 -87.81 -30.41 -21.65
C VAL A 476 -87.98 -30.19 -23.15
N LYS A 477 -87.31 -31.01 -23.97
CA LYS A 477 -87.35 -30.90 -25.43
C LYS A 477 -87.62 -32.25 -26.08
N THR A 478 -88.42 -32.23 -27.14
CA THR A 478 -88.64 -33.43 -27.96
C THR A 478 -87.55 -33.53 -29.02
N THR A 479 -86.73 -34.58 -28.98
CA THR A 479 -85.70 -34.84 -30.01
C THR A 479 -86.35 -35.26 -31.33
N TYR A 480 -87.31 -36.18 -31.26
CA TYR A 480 -88.10 -36.59 -32.42
C TYR A 480 -89.48 -37.07 -31.99
N THR A 481 -90.46 -36.88 -32.88
CA THR A 481 -91.77 -37.54 -32.83
C THR A 481 -92.11 -38.01 -34.24
N THR A 482 -92.34 -39.30 -34.44
CA THR A 482 -92.66 -39.89 -35.75
C THR A 482 -93.84 -40.83 -35.67
N THR A 483 -94.79 -40.70 -36.58
CA THR A 483 -95.93 -41.63 -36.69
C THR A 483 -95.44 -42.94 -37.29
N LYS A 484 -95.75 -44.05 -36.62
CA LYS A 484 -95.53 -45.40 -37.13
C LYS A 484 -96.85 -46.17 -37.13
N LYS A 485 -96.98 -47.10 -38.07
CA LYS A 485 -98.14 -47.97 -38.22
C LYS A 485 -97.72 -49.41 -37.98
N ASP A 486 -98.42 -50.10 -37.08
CA ASP A 486 -98.15 -51.50 -36.77
C ASP A 486 -99.48 -52.25 -36.67
N LYS A 487 -99.63 -53.30 -37.50
CA LYS A 487 -100.73 -54.28 -37.55
C LYS A 487 -102.12 -53.75 -37.12
N ASP A 488 -102.58 -52.68 -37.79
CA ASP A 488 -103.89 -51.99 -37.67
C ASP A 488 -104.04 -50.86 -36.62
N ALA A 489 -102.96 -50.36 -36.03
CA ALA A 489 -102.98 -49.13 -35.23
C ALA A 489 -101.83 -48.15 -35.58
N GLU A 490 -102.14 -46.85 -35.64
CA GLU A 490 -101.13 -45.78 -35.73
C GLU A 490 -100.75 -45.31 -34.33
N TYR A 491 -99.45 -45.13 -34.08
CA TYR A 491 -98.90 -44.59 -32.84
C TYR A 491 -97.76 -43.62 -33.12
N ALA A 492 -97.53 -42.68 -32.21
CA ALA A 492 -96.40 -41.76 -32.27
C ALA A 492 -95.23 -42.32 -31.48
N LYS A 493 -94.08 -42.59 -32.12
CA LYS A 493 -92.83 -42.89 -31.43
C LYS A 493 -92.12 -41.58 -31.09
N PHE A 494 -91.67 -41.42 -29.84
CA PHE A 494 -91.04 -40.19 -29.38
C PHE A 494 -89.73 -40.42 -28.62
N GLU A 495 -88.92 -39.37 -28.54
CA GLU A 495 -87.85 -39.18 -27.58
C GLU A 495 -87.92 -37.77 -26.98
N ILE A 496 -87.90 -37.68 -25.66
CA ILE A 496 -87.91 -36.44 -24.89
C ILE A 496 -86.65 -36.41 -24.04
N VAL A 497 -85.94 -35.28 -24.04
CA VAL A 497 -84.79 -35.01 -23.17
C VAL A 497 -85.18 -33.93 -22.17
N CYS A 498 -85.02 -34.21 -20.89
CA CYS A 498 -85.27 -33.30 -19.78
C CYS A 498 -83.95 -33.03 -19.07
N MET A 499 -83.66 -31.79 -18.67
CA MET A 499 -82.54 -31.50 -17.77
C MET A 499 -83.04 -31.46 -16.32
N HIS A 500 -82.19 -31.82 -15.36
CA HIS A 500 -82.55 -31.64 -13.95
C HIS A 500 -82.54 -30.16 -13.56
N GLU A 501 -83.55 -29.72 -12.81
CA GLU A 501 -83.59 -28.37 -12.24
C GLU A 501 -82.35 -28.15 -11.35
N GLN A 502 -81.58 -27.11 -11.63
CA GLN A 502 -80.43 -26.74 -10.80
C GLN A 502 -80.94 -26.02 -9.56
N ASP A 503 -80.56 -26.48 -8.36
CA ASP A 503 -80.87 -25.71 -7.15
C ASP A 503 -79.98 -24.46 -7.22
N THR A 504 -80.56 -23.32 -7.59
CA THR A 504 -79.91 -22.01 -7.45
C THR A 504 -79.89 -21.59 -5.99
N GLU A 505 -79.10 -22.27 -5.17
CA GLU A 505 -78.73 -21.95 -3.77
C GLU A 505 -77.47 -22.79 -3.49
N GLU A 506 -76.25 -22.32 -3.23
CA GLU A 506 -75.74 -21.04 -2.74
C GLU A 506 -74.43 -20.72 -3.47
N ALA A 507 -74.37 -19.53 -4.06
CA ALA A 507 -73.13 -18.80 -4.24
C ALA A 507 -72.92 -17.90 -3.01
N ALA A 508 -71.69 -17.97 -2.48
CA ALA A 508 -70.99 -17.01 -1.61
C ALA A 508 -71.07 -17.17 -0.07
N PRO A 509 -69.98 -16.85 0.66
CA PRO A 509 -68.57 -16.65 0.27
C PRO A 509 -67.67 -17.86 0.59
#